data_AF-A0A958AKX8-F1
#
_entry.id   AF-A0A958AKX8-F1
#
_cell.length_a   1.000
_cell.length_b   1.000
_cell.length_c   1.000
_cell.angle_alpha   90.00
_cell.angle_beta   90.00
_cell.angle_gamma   90.00
#
_symmetry.space_group_name_H-M   'P 1'
#
loop_
_entity.id
_entity.type
_entity.pdbx_description
1 polymer ?
#
loop_
_entity_poly.entity_id
_entity_poly.type
_entity_poly.pdbx_seq_one_letter_code
_entity_poly.pdbx_strand_id
1 'polypeptide(L)' 'DGTLQNSTVNQIAKRHNATPAQVALQWLIQQPQVITIPKSSDPQRQQENWDAASLALTPADGKELDGVA' A
#
# COMPACT_ATOMS: atom_id res chain seq x y z
N ASP A 1 6.67 -9.20 -9.25
CA ASP A 1 6.76 -8.04 -8.36
C ASP A 1 7.22 -8.56 -7.00
N GLY A 2 8.42 -8.15 -6.57
CA GLY A 2 9.01 -8.58 -5.28
C GLY A 2 8.43 -7.83 -4.08
N THR A 3 7.84 -6.65 -4.28
CA THR A 3 7.33 -5.80 -3.21
C THR A 3 6.01 -6.35 -2.66
N LEU A 4 5.10 -6.82 -3.53
CA LEU A 4 3.84 -7.44 -3.08
C LEU A 4 4.04 -8.83 -2.43
N GLN A 5 5.19 -9.46 -2.68
CA GLN A 5 5.58 -10.75 -2.08
C GLN A 5 6.43 -10.56 -0.81
N ASN A 6 6.80 -9.32 -0.48
CA ASN A 6 7.62 -9.01 0.68
C ASN A 6 6.88 -9.34 1.98
N SER A 7 7.56 -10.02 2.92
CA SER A 7 6.96 -10.45 4.18
C SER A 7 6.49 -9.28 5.05
N THR A 8 7.24 -8.18 5.09
CA THR A 8 6.89 -6.96 5.83
C THR A 8 5.61 -6.35 5.29
N VAL A 9 5.51 -6.17 3.96
CA VAL A 9 4.30 -5.62 3.32
C VAL A 9 3.07 -6.51 3.59
N ASN A 10 3.23 -7.82 3.51
CA ASN A 10 2.16 -8.78 3.81
C ASN A 10 1.74 -8.76 5.29
N GLN A 11 2.66 -8.55 6.22
CA GLN A 11 2.35 -8.43 7.64
C GLN A 11 1.60 -7.14 7.96
N ILE A 12 1.99 -6.01 7.35
CA ILE A 12 1.28 -4.74 7.46
C ILE A 12 -0.12 -4.85 6.87
N ALA A 13 -0.25 -5.47 5.69
CA ALA A 13 -1.55 -5.70 5.06
C ALA A 13 -2.51 -6.47 5.97
N LYS A 14 -2.01 -7.51 6.66
CA LYS A 14 -2.78 -8.26 7.66
C LYS A 14 -3.20 -7.40 8.86
N ARG A 15 -2.30 -6.56 9.40
CA ARG A 15 -2.61 -5.66 10.53
C ARG A 15 -3.78 -4.74 10.24
N HIS A 16 -3.88 -4.27 9.00
CA HIS A 16 -4.91 -3.31 8.57
C HIS A 16 -6.10 -3.93 7.85
N ASN A 17 -6.19 -5.27 7.77
CA ASN A 17 -7.20 -5.98 6.98
C ASN A 17 -7.28 -5.45 5.53
N ALA A 18 -6.12 -5.22 4.93
CA ALA A 18 -5.95 -4.67 3.59
C ALA A 18 -5.18 -5.65 2.69
N THR A 19 -5.12 -5.36 1.39
CA THR A 19 -4.26 -6.09 0.45
C THR A 19 -2.83 -5.52 0.46
N PRO A 20 -1.80 -6.31 0.10
CA PRO A 20 -0.44 -5.80 -0.07
C PRO A 20 -0.35 -4.64 -1.07
N ALA A 21 -1.21 -4.64 -2.10
CA ALA A 21 -1.28 -3.57 -3.08
C ALA A 21 -1.81 -2.26 -2.47
N GLN A 22 -2.83 -2.35 -1.60
CA GLN A 22 -3.34 -1.19 -0.86
C GLN A 22 -2.28 -0.58 0.06
N VAL A 23 -1.50 -1.41 0.75
CA VAL A 23 -0.41 -0.94 1.62
C VAL A 23 0.66 -0.22 0.80
N ALA A 24 1.14 -0.84 -0.27
CA ALA A 24 2.18 -0.24 -1.12
C ALA A 24 1.70 1.08 -1.75
N LEU A 25 0.45 1.12 -2.22
CA LEU A 25 -0.13 2.32 -2.81
C LEU A 25 -0.33 3.42 -1.77
N GLN A 26 -0.84 3.09 -0.58
CA GLN A 26 -1.03 4.10 0.47
C GLN A 26 0.29 4.68 0.96
N TRP A 27 1.34 3.87 1.07
CA TRP A 27 2.67 4.37 1.43
C TRP A 27 3.15 5.42 0.42
N LEU A 28 2.95 5.21 -0.88
CA LEU A 28 3.26 6.20 -1.92
C LEU A 28 2.39 7.46 -1.82
N ILE A 29 1.08 7.29 -1.58
CA ILE A 29 0.13 8.42 -1.44
C ILE A 29 0.54 9.37 -0.30
N GLN A 30 1.08 8.85 0.80
CA GLN A 30 1.46 9.65 1.96
C GLN A 30 2.82 10.35 1.80
N GLN A 31 3.61 10.03 0.76
CA GLN A 31 4.92 10.66 0.58
C GLN A 31 4.79 12.13 0.15
N PRO A 32 5.66 13.02 0.67
CA PRO A 32 5.65 14.40 0.27
C PRO A 32 5.99 14.53 -1.22
N GLN A 33 5.20 15.33 -1.94
CA GLN A 33 5.41 15.64 -3.36
C GLN A 33 5.29 14.43 -4.30
N VAL A 34 4.54 13.40 -3.89
CA VAL A 34 4.24 12.22 -4.72
C VAL A 34 2.76 12.23 -5.11
N ILE A 35 2.48 11.95 -6.39
CA ILE A 35 1.13 11.72 -6.92
C ILE A 35 1.10 10.34 -7.56
N THR A 36 0.19 9.49 -7.09
CA THR A 36 0.02 8.12 -7.62
C THR A 36 -1.09 8.06 -8.66
N ILE A 37 -0.83 7.41 -9.80
CA ILE A 37 -1.83 7.18 -10.86
C ILE A 37 -1.88 5.66 -11.14
N PRO A 38 -2.53 4.86 -10.28
CA PRO A 38 -2.52 3.40 -10.41
C PRO A 38 -3.40 2.95 -11.58
N LYS A 39 -2.86 2.11 -12.45
CA LYS A 39 -3.58 1.52 -13.58
C LYS A 39 -4.16 0.16 -13.21
N SER A 40 -5.42 -0.07 -13.55
CA SER A 40 -6.01 -1.42 -13.59
C SER A 40 -7.08 -1.53 -14.67
N SER A 41 -7.17 -2.69 -15.33
CA SER A 41 -8.32 -3.07 -16.17
C SER A 41 -9.30 -4.01 -15.45
N ASP A 42 -8.97 -4.45 -14.24
CA ASP A 42 -9.79 -5.29 -13.38
C ASP A 42 -10.59 -4.38 -12.42
N PRO A 43 -11.94 -4.44 -12.42
CA PRO A 43 -12.79 -3.62 -11.56
C PRO A 43 -12.55 -3.82 -10.06
N GLN A 44 -12.26 -5.04 -9.61
CA GLN A 44 -11.96 -5.31 -8.21
C GLN A 44 -10.65 -4.61 -7.81
N ARG A 45 -9.62 -4.70 -8.67
CA ARG A 45 -8.35 -3.99 -8.44
C ARG A 45 -8.49 -2.47 -8.51
N GLN A 46 -9.39 -1.95 -9.35
CA GLN A 46 -9.71 -0.52 -9.37
C GLN A 46 -10.31 -0.08 -8.04
N GLN A 47 -11.23 -0.88 -7.48
CA GLN A 47 -11.79 -0.63 -6.15
C GLN A 47 -10.72 -0.71 -5.06
N GLU A 48 -9.86 -1.75 -5.08
CA GLU A 48 -8.74 -1.85 -4.14
C GLU A 48 -7.82 -0.63 -4.20
N ASN A 49 -7.48 -0.15 -5.40
CA ASN A 49 -6.65 1.05 -5.59
C ASN A 49 -7.32 2.31 -5.02
N TRP A 50 -8.64 2.44 -5.20
CA TRP A 50 -9.42 3.55 -4.66
C TRP A 50 -9.44 3.52 -3.13
N ASP A 51 -9.69 2.35 -2.55
CA ASP A 51 -9.80 2.17 -1.11
C ASP A 51 -8.45 2.36 -0.38
N ALA A 52 -7.32 2.18 -1.09
CA ALA A 52 -5.98 2.37 -0.53
C ALA A 52 -5.81 3.75 0.11
N ALA A 53 -6.37 4.81 -0.48
CA ALA A 53 -6.28 6.18 0.04
C ALA A 53 -6.88 6.34 1.45
N SER A 54 -7.83 5.48 1.82
CA SER A 54 -8.50 5.51 3.13
C SER A 54 -7.74 4.73 4.22
N LEU A 55 -6.65 4.04 3.86
CA LEU A 55 -5.89 3.21 4.78
C LEU A 55 -5.06 4.08 5.74
N ALA A 56 -5.25 3.91 7.04
CA ALA A 56 -4.51 4.65 8.06
C ALA A 56 -3.25 3.90 8.50
N LEU A 57 -2.19 3.96 7.69
CA LEU A 57 -0.87 3.43 8.10
C LEU A 57 -0.37 4.17 9.34
N THR A 58 0.12 3.42 10.33
CA THR A 58 0.71 3.99 11.53
C THR A 58 2.13 4.49 11.24
N PRO A 59 2.69 5.39 12.07
CA PRO A 59 4.09 5.78 11.95
C PRO A 59 5.08 4.61 12.06
N ALA A 60 4.70 3.53 12.77
CA ALA A 60 5.49 2.31 12.86
C ALA A 60 5.47 1.54 11.52
N ASP A 61 4.31 1.40 10.89
CA ASP A 61 4.19 0.78 9.56
C ASP A 61 5.03 1.53 8.52
N GLY A 62 4.98 2.87 8.54
CA GLY A 62 5.79 3.72 7.66
C GLY A 62 7.28 3.43 7.81
N LYS A 63 7.79 3.43 9.05
CA LYS A 63 9.20 3.10 9.33
C LYS A 63 9.60 1.69 8.87
N GLU A 64 8.70 0.72 9.01
CA GLU A 64 8.94 -0.64 8.53
C GLU A 64 9.00 -0.70 6.99
N LEU A 65 8.14 0.07 6.30
CA LEU A 65 8.10 0.14 4.84
C LEU A 65 9.28 0.90 4.24
N ASP A 66 9.81 1.91 4.92
CA ASP A 66 11.02 2.63 4.50
C ASP A 66 12.25 1.70 4.42
N GLY A 67 12.25 0.58 5.16
CA GLY A 67 13.30 -0.44 5.07
C GLY A 67 13.09 -1.49 3.97
N VAL A 68 11.97 -1.43 3.24
CA VAL A 68 11.62 -2.31 2.12
C VAL A 68 11.80 -1.60 0.77
N ALA A 69 11.58 -0.28 0.76
CA ALA A 69 11.60 0.58 -0.42
C ALA A 69 13.00 0.76 -1.03
#